data_AF-A0A2P4XIR7-F1
#
_entry.id   AF-A0A2P4XIR7-F1
#
_cell.length_a   1.000
_cell.length_b   1.000
_cell.length_c   1.000
_cell.angle_alpha   90.00
_cell.angle_beta   90.00
_cell.angle_gamma   90.00
#
_symmetry.space_group_name_H-M   'P 1'
#
loop_
_entity.id
_entity.type
_entity.pdbx_description
1 polymer ?
#
loop_
_entity_poly.entity_id
_entity_poly.type
_entity_poly.pdbx_seq_one_letter_code
_entity_poly.pdbx_strand_id
1 'polypeptide(L)'
;MASFSRPSLLIARRWLPALVQRDFSTTQRTGLRIGFFSAHNYEIDTMKVLAEHAGIAKDNELVFFSNRLTQQTTQLAENCEGVCIFVNDVADATALRRLHDRGTRVLFLRCAGFDMVDLDVAKELNMPVVRVPAYSPYAVAEHAAALMMTLNRKHRAFNRTREQNFRLTGLLGFDMNGKTVGIIGTGKIGAIFARICKGFGCRVLAYDVVENPEASGYGVEYVSLEKIWKEADIISLHCPLFPSTKHVINENSIEQMKDGVMIINTSRGALINTEALVEGIKSNKISSVGLDVFEGEQGYFYSDRSGEIIANDMLARLFTFPNVVITGHQAFFTQEALDNIARTTIDNISAYIANEPLTNKVK
;
A
#
# COMPACT_ATOMS: atom_id res chain seq x y z
N MET A 1 32.52 -53.94 28.15
CA MET A 1 33.07 -55.01 27.30
C MET A 1 32.21 -56.25 27.49
N ALA A 2 31.36 -56.58 26.52
CA ALA A 2 30.75 -57.89 26.42
C ALA A 2 30.40 -58.12 24.94
N SER A 3 31.16 -59.01 24.33
CA SER A 3 30.88 -59.66 23.05
C SER A 3 29.52 -60.34 23.08
N PHE A 4 28.80 -60.41 21.95
CA PHE A 4 28.07 -61.64 21.61
C PHE A 4 27.86 -61.75 20.09
N SER A 5 27.95 -63.01 19.68
CA SER A 5 28.03 -63.62 18.35
C SER A 5 26.78 -63.48 17.48
N ARG A 6 27.00 -63.43 16.16
CA ARG A 6 25.96 -63.66 15.13
C ARG A 6 25.50 -65.12 15.11
N PRO A 7 24.23 -65.37 14.77
CA PRO A 7 23.89 -66.52 13.94
C PRO A 7 23.06 -66.17 12.69
N SER A 8 23.53 -66.74 11.57
CA SER A 8 22.84 -67.34 10.42
C SER A 8 21.42 -66.91 10.00
N LEU A 9 21.32 -66.58 8.70
CA LEU A 9 20.12 -66.66 7.87
C LEU A 9 19.54 -68.09 7.86
N LEU A 10 18.21 -68.23 7.94
CA LEU A 10 17.36 -68.88 6.91
C LEU A 10 15.86 -68.79 7.26
N ILE A 11 15.09 -68.22 6.31
CA ILE A 11 13.69 -68.52 5.93
C ILE A 11 12.56 -68.26 6.95
N ALA A 12 11.75 -67.23 6.66
CA ALA A 12 10.31 -67.39 6.52
C ALA A 12 9.69 -66.23 5.71
N ARG A 13 9.29 -66.55 4.47
CA ARG A 13 8.37 -65.76 3.66
C ARG A 13 7.04 -65.61 4.38
N ARG A 14 6.61 -64.39 4.68
CA ARG A 14 5.22 -63.92 4.59
C ARG A 14 5.15 -62.46 5.05
N TRP A 15 4.21 -61.71 4.48
CA TRP A 15 3.91 -60.29 4.71
C TRP A 15 4.61 -59.28 3.79
N LEU A 16 4.18 -59.28 2.53
CA LEU A 16 4.13 -58.07 1.69
C LEU A 16 2.64 -57.80 1.43
N PRO A 17 2.05 -56.68 1.92
CA PRO A 17 0.77 -56.22 1.42
C PRO A 17 0.93 -55.83 -0.05
N ALA A 18 -0.06 -56.18 -0.86
CA ALA A 18 -0.13 -55.81 -2.27
C ALA A 18 0.10 -54.29 -2.43
N LEU A 19 1.15 -53.93 -3.16
CA LEU A 19 1.32 -52.61 -3.74
C LEU A 19 0.14 -52.36 -4.68
N VAL A 20 -0.87 -51.66 -4.19
CA VAL A 20 -1.83 -50.97 -5.04
C VAL A 20 -1.01 -49.95 -5.82
N GLN A 21 -0.80 -50.23 -7.12
CA GLN A 21 -0.41 -49.20 -8.07
C GLN A 21 -1.47 -48.10 -7.99
N ARG A 22 -1.16 -47.01 -7.28
CA ARG A 22 -1.91 -45.77 -7.41
C ARG A 22 -1.58 -45.26 -8.80
N ASP A 23 -2.55 -45.43 -9.68
CA ASP A 23 -2.60 -44.77 -10.96
C ASP A 23 -2.51 -43.26 -10.70
N PHE A 24 -1.37 -42.64 -11.02
CA PHE A 24 -1.25 -41.19 -11.08
C PHE A 24 -1.84 -40.73 -12.41
N SER A 25 -3.11 -41.07 -12.66
CA SER A 25 -3.89 -40.34 -13.64
C SER A 25 -4.02 -38.92 -13.09
N THR A 26 -3.40 -37.97 -13.76
CA THR A 26 -3.66 -36.54 -13.60
C THR A 26 -5.16 -36.34 -13.71
N THR A 27 -5.84 -36.23 -12.55
CA THR A 27 -7.20 -35.71 -12.51
C THR A 27 -7.12 -34.35 -13.18
N GLN A 28 -7.64 -34.22 -14.40
CA GLN A 28 -7.80 -32.93 -15.05
C GLN A 28 -8.66 -32.10 -14.09
N ARG A 29 -8.01 -31.20 -13.36
CA ARG A 29 -8.69 -30.22 -12.51
C ARG A 29 -9.50 -29.34 -13.47
N THR A 30 -10.81 -29.35 -13.30
CA THR A 30 -11.74 -28.66 -14.19
C THR A 30 -11.89 -27.17 -13.86
N GLY A 31 -11.54 -26.75 -12.65
CA GLY A 31 -11.65 -25.34 -12.26
C GLY A 31 -10.35 -24.57 -12.26
N LEU A 32 -10.52 -23.25 -12.20
CA LEU A 32 -9.44 -22.29 -12.35
C LEU A 32 -8.58 -22.22 -11.10
N ARG A 33 -7.31 -21.88 -11.28
CA ARG A 33 -6.36 -21.66 -10.19
C ARG A 33 -5.95 -20.19 -10.17
N ILE A 34 -6.06 -19.56 -9.01
CA ILE A 34 -5.75 -18.15 -8.83
C ILE A 34 -4.65 -18.01 -7.77
N GLY A 35 -3.50 -17.49 -8.21
CA GLY A 35 -2.32 -17.32 -7.36
C GLY A 35 -2.22 -15.92 -6.77
N PHE A 36 -2.21 -15.79 -5.45
CA PHE A 36 -2.03 -14.54 -4.71
C PHE A 36 -0.58 -14.40 -4.29
N PHE A 37 0.13 -13.41 -4.80
CA PHE A 37 1.51 -13.08 -4.38
C PHE A 37 1.52 -12.06 -3.25
N SER A 38 2.59 -12.02 -2.47
CA SER A 38 2.73 -11.15 -1.30
C SER A 38 1.58 -11.34 -0.30
N ALA A 39 1.10 -12.57 -0.18
CA ALA A 39 -0.03 -12.92 0.68
C ALA A 39 0.39 -12.89 2.16
N HIS A 40 -0.34 -12.13 2.97
CA HIS A 40 -0.12 -12.05 4.41
C HIS A 40 -1.25 -12.72 5.21
N ASN A 41 -0.95 -13.19 6.42
CA ASN A 41 -1.94 -13.90 7.26
C ASN A 41 -3.20 -13.06 7.54
N TYR A 42 -3.08 -11.74 7.66
CA TYR A 42 -4.22 -10.86 7.94
C TYR A 42 -5.24 -10.76 6.78
N GLU A 43 -4.89 -11.18 5.56
CA GLU A 43 -5.80 -11.16 4.41
C GLU A 43 -6.24 -12.56 3.96
N ILE A 44 -5.43 -13.61 4.21
CA ILE A 44 -5.69 -14.97 3.73
C ILE A 44 -7.02 -15.52 4.25
N ASP A 45 -7.28 -15.38 5.56
CA ASP A 45 -8.46 -15.96 6.18
C ASP A 45 -9.74 -15.27 5.66
N THR A 46 -9.74 -13.94 5.57
CA THR A 46 -10.86 -13.17 5.02
C THR A 46 -11.11 -13.52 3.54
N MET A 47 -10.05 -13.64 2.72
CA MET A 47 -10.18 -14.02 1.31
C MET A 47 -10.77 -15.42 1.14
N LYS A 48 -10.33 -16.39 1.95
CA LYS A 48 -10.87 -17.77 1.90
C LYS A 48 -12.34 -17.81 2.27
N VAL A 49 -12.72 -17.18 3.38
CA VAL A 49 -14.12 -17.14 3.83
C VAL A 49 -15.03 -16.48 2.79
N LEU A 50 -14.59 -15.38 2.18
CA LEU A 50 -15.36 -14.72 1.12
C LEU A 50 -15.45 -15.58 -0.15
N ALA A 51 -14.37 -16.25 -0.55
CA ALA A 51 -14.36 -17.16 -1.70
C ALA A 51 -15.27 -18.38 -1.49
N GLU A 52 -15.34 -18.91 -0.26
CA GLU A 52 -16.27 -19.98 0.11
C GLU A 52 -17.73 -19.51 0.01
N HIS A 53 -18.06 -18.34 0.59
CA HIS A 53 -19.40 -17.78 0.52
C HIS A 53 -19.84 -17.43 -0.91
N ALA A 54 -18.91 -16.97 -1.75
CA ALA A 54 -19.15 -16.71 -3.17
C ALA A 54 -19.25 -17.99 -4.02
N GLY A 55 -19.01 -19.17 -3.44
CA GLY A 55 -19.01 -20.45 -4.15
C GLY A 55 -17.79 -20.69 -5.04
N ILE A 56 -16.82 -19.78 -5.06
CA ILE A 56 -15.59 -19.87 -5.87
C ILE A 56 -14.77 -21.08 -5.47
N ALA A 57 -14.58 -21.28 -4.16
CA ALA A 57 -13.73 -22.32 -3.58
C ALA A 57 -14.24 -23.75 -3.79
N LYS A 58 -15.44 -23.91 -4.36
CA LYS A 58 -16.07 -25.21 -4.60
C LYS A 58 -15.47 -25.92 -5.80
N ASP A 59 -15.26 -25.16 -6.87
CA ASP A 59 -14.75 -25.66 -8.15
C ASP A 59 -13.35 -25.11 -8.46
N ASN A 60 -12.95 -23.98 -7.86
CA ASN A 60 -11.69 -23.28 -8.15
C ASN A 60 -10.73 -23.32 -6.95
N GLU A 61 -9.43 -23.18 -7.21
CA GLU A 61 -8.38 -23.19 -6.19
C GLU A 61 -7.76 -21.80 -6.02
N LEU A 62 -7.78 -21.27 -4.79
CA LEU A 62 -7.01 -20.08 -4.41
C LEU A 62 -5.71 -20.50 -3.74
N VAL A 63 -4.58 -20.04 -4.26
CA VAL A 63 -3.25 -20.38 -3.76
C VAL A 63 -2.54 -19.12 -3.31
N PHE A 64 -1.92 -19.14 -2.13
CA PHE A 64 -1.32 -17.97 -1.51
C PHE A 64 0.20 -18.16 -1.38
N PHE A 65 0.95 -17.23 -1.94
CA PHE A 65 2.41 -17.17 -1.89
C PHE A 65 2.83 -15.98 -1.04
N SER A 66 3.66 -16.23 -0.02
CA SER A 66 4.26 -15.15 0.78
C SER A 66 5.32 -14.36 -0.01
N ASN A 67 5.87 -14.94 -1.08
CA ASN A 67 6.85 -14.30 -1.94
C ASN A 67 6.24 -13.15 -2.75
N ARG A 68 7.03 -12.09 -2.96
CA ARG A 68 6.73 -11.05 -3.96
C ARG A 68 6.74 -11.61 -5.36
N LEU A 69 5.87 -11.11 -6.22
CA LEU A 69 5.97 -11.30 -7.66
C LEU A 69 7.14 -10.45 -8.17
N THR A 70 8.04 -11.12 -8.85
CA THR A 70 9.18 -10.57 -9.58
C THR A 70 9.36 -11.40 -10.84
N GLN A 71 10.20 -10.95 -11.76
CA GLN A 71 10.56 -11.73 -12.94
C GLN A 71 10.99 -13.17 -12.58
N GLN A 72 11.69 -13.36 -11.46
CA GLN A 72 12.23 -14.65 -11.00
C GLN A 72 11.16 -15.55 -10.35
N THR A 73 10.16 -14.97 -9.69
CA THR A 73 9.15 -15.73 -8.93
C THR A 73 7.88 -16.05 -9.75
N THR A 74 7.80 -15.59 -11.01
CA THR A 74 6.70 -15.90 -11.95
C THR A 74 6.42 -17.41 -12.08
N GLN A 75 7.42 -18.27 -11.89
CA GLN A 75 7.26 -19.73 -11.93
C GLN A 75 6.30 -20.28 -10.87
N LEU A 76 6.10 -19.57 -9.74
CA LEU A 76 5.14 -19.98 -8.71
C LEU A 76 3.70 -19.97 -9.23
N ALA A 77 3.41 -19.13 -10.24
CA ALA A 77 2.11 -19.00 -10.88
C ALA A 77 1.87 -20.01 -12.02
N GLU A 78 2.69 -21.05 -12.14
CA GLU A 78 2.50 -22.07 -13.18
C GLU A 78 1.10 -22.69 -13.09
N ASN A 79 0.40 -22.72 -14.23
CA ASN A 79 -0.98 -23.17 -14.36
C ASN A 79 -2.00 -22.35 -13.54
N CYS A 80 -1.66 -21.15 -13.09
CA CYS A 80 -2.62 -20.20 -12.54
C CYS A 80 -3.22 -19.37 -13.68
N GLU A 81 -4.51 -19.58 -13.95
CA GLU A 81 -5.32 -18.79 -14.89
C GLU A 81 -5.32 -17.30 -14.49
N GLY A 82 -5.41 -17.04 -13.18
CA GLY A 82 -5.40 -15.69 -12.63
C GLY A 82 -4.25 -15.48 -11.65
N VAL A 83 -3.69 -14.28 -11.64
CA VAL A 83 -2.68 -13.86 -10.66
C VAL A 83 -3.16 -12.61 -9.94
N CYS A 84 -3.15 -12.64 -8.61
CA CYS A 84 -3.52 -11.53 -7.75
C CYS A 84 -2.27 -10.94 -7.08
N ILE A 85 -2.04 -9.64 -7.25
CA ILE A 85 -0.84 -8.94 -6.78
C ILE A 85 -1.19 -7.71 -5.94
N PHE A 86 -0.20 -7.20 -5.21
CA PHE A 86 -0.27 -6.03 -4.35
C PHE A 86 0.73 -4.93 -4.74
N VAL A 87 0.81 -3.85 -3.95
CA VAL A 87 1.52 -2.62 -4.33
C VAL A 87 3.03 -2.75 -4.52
N ASN A 88 3.66 -3.81 -3.99
CA ASN A 88 5.11 -4.02 -4.07
C ASN A 88 5.53 -5.20 -4.95
N ASP A 89 4.56 -5.80 -5.63
CA ASP A 89 4.80 -6.81 -6.64
C ASP A 89 5.21 -6.11 -7.95
N VAL A 90 5.98 -6.79 -8.81
CA VAL A 90 6.48 -6.24 -10.07
C VAL A 90 5.87 -7.01 -11.24
N ALA A 91 4.97 -6.34 -11.96
CA ALA A 91 4.34 -6.83 -13.19
C ALA A 91 4.80 -6.02 -14.41
N ASP A 92 6.12 -5.96 -14.59
CA ASP A 92 6.75 -5.35 -15.77
C ASP A 92 6.57 -6.21 -17.03
N ALA A 93 7.02 -5.69 -18.18
CA ALA A 93 6.98 -6.38 -19.47
C ALA A 93 7.51 -7.83 -19.42
N THR A 94 8.59 -8.08 -18.68
CA THR A 94 9.21 -9.40 -18.60
C THR A 94 8.38 -10.34 -17.72
N ALA A 95 7.91 -9.84 -16.57
CA ALA A 95 7.06 -10.60 -15.66
C ALA A 95 5.72 -10.97 -16.32
N LEU A 96 5.05 -10.03 -17.00
CA LEU A 96 3.78 -10.27 -17.67
C LEU A 96 3.87 -11.32 -18.78
N ARG A 97 4.88 -11.22 -19.67
CA ARG A 97 5.09 -12.24 -20.71
C ARG A 97 5.35 -13.62 -20.11
N ARG A 98 6.18 -13.69 -19.06
CA ARG A 98 6.45 -14.93 -18.33
C ARG A 98 5.21 -15.54 -17.67
N LEU A 99 4.32 -14.73 -17.12
CA LEU A 99 3.04 -15.19 -16.56
C LEU A 99 2.14 -15.72 -17.68
N HIS A 100 2.02 -14.98 -18.78
CA HIS A 100 1.19 -15.36 -19.92
C HIS A 100 1.63 -16.69 -20.56
N ASP A 101 2.94 -16.87 -20.75
CA ASP A 101 3.53 -18.11 -21.27
C ASP A 101 3.26 -19.33 -20.36
N ARG A 102 3.03 -19.09 -19.07
CA ARG A 102 2.73 -20.10 -18.04
C ARG A 102 1.24 -20.34 -17.80
N GLY A 103 0.39 -19.74 -18.62
CA GLY A 103 -1.06 -19.96 -18.61
C GLY A 103 -1.88 -18.86 -17.92
N THR A 104 -1.26 -17.81 -17.38
CA THR A 104 -2.04 -16.71 -16.80
C THR A 104 -2.72 -15.88 -17.89
N ARG A 105 -3.99 -15.52 -17.66
CA ARG A 105 -4.85 -14.77 -18.59
C ARG A 105 -5.45 -13.52 -17.97
N VAL A 106 -5.42 -13.36 -16.65
CA VAL A 106 -5.95 -12.17 -15.96
C VAL A 106 -5.06 -11.77 -14.78
N LEU A 107 -4.93 -10.46 -14.58
CA LEU A 107 -4.26 -9.87 -13.43
C LEU A 107 -5.28 -9.17 -12.52
N PHE A 108 -5.33 -9.58 -11.25
CA PHE A 108 -6.11 -8.93 -10.21
C PHE A 108 -5.19 -8.07 -9.34
N LEU A 109 -5.55 -6.82 -9.12
CA LEU A 109 -4.85 -5.91 -8.22
C LEU A 109 -5.72 -5.72 -6.99
N ARG A 110 -5.29 -6.23 -5.84
CA ARG A 110 -5.98 -6.00 -4.56
C ARG A 110 -5.62 -4.65 -3.93
N CYS A 111 -5.43 -3.66 -4.79
CA CYS A 111 -5.07 -2.30 -4.43
C CYS A 111 -5.62 -1.31 -5.46
N ALA A 112 -5.57 -0.02 -5.14
CA ALA A 112 -6.02 1.04 -6.03
C ALA A 112 -4.92 1.46 -7.02
N GLY A 113 -3.66 1.52 -6.59
CA GLY A 113 -2.53 1.85 -7.46
C GLY A 113 -2.25 0.74 -8.46
N PHE A 114 -1.76 1.10 -9.65
CA PHE A 114 -1.40 0.16 -10.71
C PHE A 114 -0.05 0.54 -11.36
N ASP A 115 0.73 1.38 -10.68
CA ASP A 115 2.02 1.93 -11.14
C ASP A 115 3.07 0.83 -11.43
N MET A 116 2.90 -0.34 -10.81
CA MET A 116 3.76 -1.52 -10.92
C MET A 116 3.43 -2.45 -12.10
N VAL A 117 2.41 -2.11 -12.90
CA VAL A 117 1.95 -2.92 -14.04
C VAL A 117 2.27 -2.22 -15.35
N ASP A 118 2.93 -2.91 -16.27
CA ASP A 118 3.07 -2.46 -17.66
C ASP A 118 1.76 -2.69 -18.42
N LEU A 119 0.89 -1.67 -18.42
CA LEU A 119 -0.44 -1.75 -19.02
C LEU A 119 -0.40 -1.92 -20.54
N ASP A 120 0.64 -1.41 -21.22
CA ASP A 120 0.79 -1.55 -22.67
C ASP A 120 1.06 -3.01 -23.04
N VAL A 121 1.96 -3.68 -22.30
CA VAL A 121 2.22 -5.11 -22.49
C VAL A 121 1.03 -5.96 -22.05
N ALA A 122 0.35 -5.63 -20.96
CA ALA A 122 -0.87 -6.35 -20.56
C ALA A 122 -1.95 -6.29 -21.67
N LYS A 123 -2.08 -5.14 -22.34
CA LYS A 123 -2.98 -4.97 -23.48
C LYS A 123 -2.55 -5.77 -24.70
N GLU A 124 -1.26 -5.77 -25.04
CA GLU A 124 -0.70 -6.59 -26.13
C GLU A 124 -1.01 -8.09 -25.94
N LEU A 125 -0.90 -8.57 -24.69
CA LEU A 125 -1.14 -9.96 -24.32
C LEU A 125 -2.64 -10.30 -24.17
N ASN A 126 -3.55 -9.36 -24.41
CA ASN A 126 -4.99 -9.51 -24.11
C ASN A 126 -5.27 -9.96 -22.66
N MET A 127 -4.43 -9.53 -21.73
CA MET A 127 -4.50 -9.88 -20.31
C MET A 127 -5.21 -8.75 -19.55
N PRO A 128 -6.52 -8.86 -19.24
CA PRO A 128 -7.21 -7.85 -18.45
C PRO A 128 -6.54 -7.63 -17.09
N VAL A 129 -6.42 -6.36 -16.72
CA VAL A 129 -5.97 -5.93 -15.40
C VAL A 129 -7.17 -5.33 -14.67
N VAL A 130 -7.55 -5.91 -13.53
CA VAL A 130 -8.74 -5.52 -12.76
C VAL A 130 -8.31 -5.12 -11.36
N ARG A 131 -8.79 -3.99 -10.83
CA ARG A 131 -8.30 -3.43 -9.56
C ARG A 131 -9.39 -3.22 -8.51
N VAL A 132 -8.98 -2.75 -7.33
CA VAL A 132 -9.89 -2.23 -6.30
C VAL A 132 -9.79 -0.69 -6.29
N PRO A 133 -10.65 0.04 -7.03
CA PRO A 133 -10.45 1.47 -7.28
C PRO A 133 -10.62 2.34 -6.03
N ALA A 134 -11.45 1.93 -5.07
CA ALA A 134 -11.64 2.61 -3.81
C ALA A 134 -12.08 1.60 -2.73
N TYR A 135 -11.24 1.39 -1.73
CA TYR A 135 -11.54 0.52 -0.60
C TYR A 135 -12.02 1.30 0.63
N SER A 136 -11.36 2.40 0.97
CA SER A 136 -11.78 3.31 2.04
C SER A 136 -11.05 4.66 1.92
N PRO A 137 -11.64 5.65 1.25
CA PRO A 137 -11.11 7.00 1.24
C PRO A 137 -11.03 7.63 2.64
N TYR A 138 -11.92 7.19 3.55
CA TYR A 138 -11.93 7.60 4.96
C TYR A 138 -10.68 7.16 5.70
N ALA A 139 -10.28 5.89 5.59
CA ALA A 139 -9.08 5.37 6.25
C ALA A 139 -7.84 6.24 5.96
N VAL A 140 -7.62 6.58 4.69
CA VAL A 140 -6.44 7.36 4.28
C VAL A 140 -6.52 8.82 4.77
N ALA A 141 -7.70 9.44 4.72
CA ALA A 141 -7.91 10.80 5.21
C ALA A 141 -7.75 10.88 6.74
N GLU A 142 -8.28 9.90 7.46
CA GLU A 142 -8.15 9.77 8.92
C GLU A 142 -6.69 9.56 9.33
N HIS A 143 -5.94 8.72 8.61
CA HIS A 143 -4.51 8.52 8.88
C HIS A 143 -3.70 9.80 8.65
N ALA A 144 -4.00 10.57 7.60
CA ALA A 144 -3.37 11.88 7.39
C ALA A 144 -3.66 12.85 8.54
N ALA A 145 -4.90 12.88 9.04
CA ALA A 145 -5.27 13.69 10.20
C ALA A 145 -4.61 13.20 11.49
N ALA A 146 -4.44 11.89 11.65
CA ALA A 146 -3.72 11.29 12.78
C ALA A 146 -2.24 11.65 12.77
N LEU A 147 -1.56 11.59 11.62
CA LEU A 147 -0.17 12.04 11.46
C LEU A 147 -0.02 13.52 11.82
N MET A 148 -0.91 14.36 11.29
CA MET A 148 -0.97 15.80 11.58
C MET A 148 -1.07 16.07 13.10
N MET A 149 -1.98 15.39 13.79
CA MET A 149 -2.14 15.54 15.24
C MET A 149 -0.96 14.95 16.04
N THR A 150 -0.39 13.84 15.58
CA THR A 150 0.75 13.16 16.19
C THR A 150 2.01 14.04 16.17
N LEU A 151 2.22 14.78 15.08
CA LEU A 151 3.30 15.75 14.93
C LEU A 151 3.06 17.01 15.75
N ASN A 152 1.82 17.50 15.79
CA ASN A 152 1.44 18.66 16.59
C ASN A 152 1.66 18.38 18.09
N ARG A 153 1.14 17.25 18.60
CA ARG A 153 1.18 16.87 20.02
C ARG A 153 2.43 16.10 20.44
N LYS A 154 3.41 15.99 19.54
CA LYS A 154 4.75 15.41 19.76
C LYS A 154 4.71 13.97 20.25
N HIS A 155 4.65 13.00 19.33
CA HIS A 155 4.68 11.56 19.60
C HIS A 155 5.68 11.08 20.67
N ARG A 156 6.84 11.75 20.81
CA ARG A 156 7.86 11.47 21.84
C ARG A 156 7.34 11.61 23.26
N ALA A 157 6.25 12.35 23.49
CA ALA A 157 5.57 12.46 24.77
C ALA A 157 5.20 11.08 25.33
N PHE A 158 4.65 10.20 24.49
CA PHE A 158 4.31 8.83 24.88
C PHE A 158 5.55 8.04 25.33
N ASN A 159 6.61 8.04 24.51
CA ASN A 159 7.84 7.31 24.82
C ASN A 159 8.47 7.78 26.15
N ARG A 160 8.49 9.09 26.40
CA ARG A 160 9.04 9.65 27.66
C ARG A 160 8.31 9.14 28.90
N THR A 161 6.98 9.05 28.85
CA THR A 161 6.20 8.60 30.02
C THR A 161 6.47 7.14 30.38
N ARG A 162 6.80 6.28 29.40
CA ARG A 162 7.21 4.88 29.64
C ARG A 162 8.52 4.77 30.42
N GLU A 163 9.36 5.80 30.33
CA GLU A 163 10.63 5.93 31.04
C GLU A 163 10.51 6.82 32.30
N GLN A 164 9.27 7.08 32.77
CA GLN A 164 8.97 7.97 33.91
C GLN A 164 9.45 9.42 33.74
N ASN A 165 9.69 9.86 32.51
CA ASN A 165 10.00 11.25 32.20
C ASN A 165 8.70 12.02 31.87
N PHE A 166 8.24 12.84 32.81
CA PHE A 166 7.01 13.64 32.68
C PHE A 166 7.27 15.11 32.32
N ARG A 167 8.50 15.48 31.90
CA ARG A 167 8.83 16.86 31.53
C ARG A 167 8.20 17.26 30.19
N LEU A 168 7.58 18.44 30.18
CA LEU A 168 6.89 19.01 29.00
C LEU A 168 7.80 19.78 28.03
N THR A 169 9.07 20.02 28.37
CA THR A 169 10.00 20.77 27.52
C THR A 169 10.16 20.11 26.15
N GLY A 170 9.94 20.88 25.08
CA GLY A 170 9.95 20.39 23.69
C GLY A 170 8.67 19.67 23.26
N LEU A 171 7.63 19.64 24.09
CA LEU A 171 6.32 19.02 23.79
C LEU A 171 5.21 20.03 23.45
N LEU A 172 5.55 21.32 23.36
CA LEU A 172 4.59 22.38 23.05
C LEU A 172 4.05 22.21 21.61
N GLY A 173 2.73 22.15 21.49
CA GLY A 173 2.00 22.12 20.22
C GLY A 173 1.30 23.44 19.94
N PHE A 174 0.32 23.42 19.04
CA PHE A 174 -0.54 24.55 18.72
C PHE A 174 -1.99 24.11 18.50
N ASP A 175 -2.92 25.03 18.67
CA ASP A 175 -4.32 24.75 18.36
C ASP A 175 -4.53 24.70 16.84
N MET A 176 -5.18 23.63 16.37
CA MET A 176 -5.59 23.47 14.97
C MET A 176 -6.65 24.49 14.57
N ASN A 177 -7.53 24.84 15.52
CA ASN A 177 -8.56 25.85 15.33
C ASN A 177 -7.92 27.18 14.88
N GLY A 178 -8.45 27.76 13.80
CA GLY A 178 -7.95 28.99 13.19
C GLY A 178 -6.66 28.85 12.37
N LYS A 179 -6.06 27.66 12.27
CA LYS A 179 -4.93 27.43 11.33
C LYS A 179 -5.43 27.30 9.90
N THR A 180 -4.55 27.61 8.96
CA THR A 180 -4.80 27.46 7.53
C THR A 180 -4.20 26.15 7.04
N VAL A 181 -5.03 25.26 6.50
CA VAL A 181 -4.63 24.00 5.89
C VAL A 181 -4.75 24.11 4.37
N GLY A 182 -3.65 23.90 3.66
CA GLY A 182 -3.59 23.79 2.21
C GLY A 182 -3.70 22.33 1.75
N ILE A 183 -4.67 22.04 0.91
CA ILE A 183 -4.93 20.70 0.36
C ILE A 183 -4.61 20.71 -1.13
N ILE A 184 -3.72 19.81 -1.55
CA ILE A 184 -3.35 19.64 -2.96
C ILE A 184 -3.93 18.32 -3.46
N GLY A 185 -4.96 18.42 -4.29
CA GLY A 185 -5.82 17.32 -4.69
C GLY A 185 -7.06 17.22 -3.79
N THR A 186 -8.22 17.42 -4.38
CA THR A 186 -9.54 17.35 -3.75
C THR A 186 -10.40 16.21 -4.30
N GLY A 187 -9.77 15.14 -4.78
CA GLY A 187 -10.46 13.89 -5.06
C GLY A 187 -11.10 13.28 -3.80
N LYS A 188 -11.54 12.02 -3.86
CA LYS A 188 -12.29 11.36 -2.76
C LYS A 188 -11.63 11.51 -1.37
N ILE A 189 -10.32 11.28 -1.29
CA ILE A 189 -9.57 11.36 -0.02
C ILE A 189 -9.43 12.82 0.42
N GLY A 190 -9.01 13.71 -0.49
CA GLY A 190 -8.79 15.12 -0.18
C GLY A 190 -10.06 15.85 0.27
N ALA A 191 -11.22 15.52 -0.30
CA ALA A 191 -12.51 16.08 0.11
C ALA A 191 -12.89 15.67 1.56
N ILE A 192 -12.68 14.40 1.92
CA ILE A 192 -12.91 13.91 3.29
C ILE A 192 -11.92 14.56 4.27
N PHE A 193 -10.64 14.65 3.89
CA PHE A 193 -9.65 15.33 4.72
C PHE A 193 -10.00 16.82 4.93
N ALA A 194 -10.48 17.52 3.88
CA ALA A 194 -11.03 18.87 4.00
C ALA A 194 -12.15 18.95 5.04
N ARG A 195 -13.11 18.03 5.00
CA ARG A 195 -14.19 17.95 5.99
C ARG A 195 -13.65 17.76 7.41
N ILE A 196 -12.66 16.88 7.61
CA ILE A 196 -12.01 16.67 8.91
C ILE A 196 -11.34 17.96 9.40
N CYS A 197 -10.56 18.63 8.56
CA CYS A 197 -9.92 19.90 8.88
C CYS A 197 -10.93 21.00 9.24
N LYS A 198 -12.06 21.06 8.54
CA LYS A 198 -13.18 21.95 8.89
C LYS A 198 -13.77 21.60 10.26
N GLY A 199 -13.90 20.32 10.59
CA GLY A 199 -14.30 19.87 11.92
C GLY A 199 -13.37 20.32 13.05
N PHE A 200 -12.07 20.51 12.77
CA PHE A 200 -11.12 21.11 13.71
C PHE A 200 -11.20 22.65 13.80
N GLY A 201 -12.01 23.30 12.96
CA GLY A 201 -12.10 24.76 12.89
C GLY A 201 -11.00 25.42 12.05
N CYS A 202 -10.34 24.67 11.15
CA CYS A 202 -9.33 25.23 10.25
C CYS A 202 -9.96 26.06 9.11
N ARG A 203 -9.24 27.09 8.64
CA ARG A 203 -9.42 27.62 7.29
C ARG A 203 -8.82 26.62 6.30
N VAL A 204 -9.55 26.25 5.25
CA VAL A 204 -9.07 25.24 4.28
C VAL A 204 -8.95 25.88 2.91
N LEU A 205 -7.73 25.90 2.40
CA LEU A 205 -7.38 26.26 1.02
C LEU A 205 -7.22 24.99 0.22
N ALA A 206 -7.70 24.98 -1.01
CA ALA A 206 -7.64 23.82 -1.88
C ALA A 206 -7.10 24.17 -3.26
N TYR A 207 -6.32 23.26 -3.83
CA TYR A 207 -5.92 23.30 -5.23
C TYR A 207 -6.21 21.95 -5.89
N ASP A 208 -6.90 22.00 -7.02
CA ASP A 208 -7.14 20.87 -7.91
C ASP A 208 -7.27 21.41 -9.34
N VAL A 209 -7.02 20.56 -10.34
CA VAL A 209 -7.26 20.90 -11.75
C VAL A 209 -8.76 21.06 -12.02
N VAL A 210 -9.59 20.31 -11.28
CA VAL A 210 -11.04 20.41 -11.35
C VAL A 210 -11.60 20.56 -9.93
N GLU A 211 -12.37 21.62 -9.70
CA GLU A 211 -13.03 21.83 -8.41
C GLU A 211 -14.01 20.68 -8.11
N ASN A 212 -13.96 20.16 -6.89
CA ASN A 212 -14.84 19.11 -6.42
C ASN A 212 -16.03 19.74 -5.68
N PRO A 213 -17.28 19.58 -6.17
CA PRO A 213 -18.47 20.10 -5.51
C PRO A 213 -18.65 19.63 -4.06
N GLU A 214 -18.22 18.41 -3.74
CA GLU A 214 -18.27 17.88 -2.37
C GLU A 214 -17.36 18.69 -1.45
N ALA A 215 -16.13 18.95 -1.87
CA ALA A 215 -15.19 19.76 -1.10
C ALA A 215 -15.68 21.20 -0.97
N SER A 216 -16.20 21.79 -2.05
CA SER A 216 -16.84 23.12 -2.02
C SER A 216 -17.99 23.19 -1.01
N GLY A 217 -18.79 22.11 -0.90
CA GLY A 217 -19.85 21.99 0.09
C GLY A 217 -19.39 22.05 1.55
N TYR A 218 -18.11 21.71 1.82
CA TYR A 218 -17.49 21.87 3.15
C TYR A 218 -16.94 23.28 3.39
N GLY A 219 -17.08 24.20 2.43
CA GLY A 219 -16.62 25.59 2.53
C GLY A 219 -15.11 25.74 2.35
N VAL A 220 -14.47 24.89 1.53
CA VAL A 220 -13.07 25.08 1.12
C VAL A 220 -12.95 26.28 0.17
N GLU A 221 -11.80 26.96 0.20
CA GLU A 221 -11.48 28.05 -0.72
C GLU A 221 -10.54 27.52 -1.81
N TYR A 222 -11.02 27.40 -3.05
CA TYR A 222 -10.16 27.03 -4.18
C TYR A 222 -9.27 28.21 -4.57
N VAL A 223 -7.96 27.95 -4.63
CA VAL A 223 -6.92 28.96 -4.84
C VAL A 223 -5.76 28.38 -5.65
N SER A 224 -4.84 29.23 -6.10
CA SER A 224 -3.62 28.77 -6.76
C SER A 224 -2.63 28.12 -5.77
N LEU A 225 -1.72 27.30 -6.29
CA LEU A 225 -0.64 26.72 -5.49
C LEU A 225 0.22 27.78 -4.80
N GLU A 226 0.51 28.90 -5.47
CA GLU A 226 1.29 30.00 -4.90
C GLU A 226 0.61 30.60 -3.66
N LYS A 227 -0.73 30.68 -3.67
CA LYS A 227 -1.49 31.14 -2.51
C LYS A 227 -1.45 30.12 -1.36
N ILE A 228 -1.52 28.82 -1.67
CA ILE A 228 -1.35 27.76 -0.66
C ILE A 228 0.02 27.87 0.00
N TRP A 229 1.10 27.98 -0.78
CA TRP A 229 2.46 28.09 -0.24
C TRP A 229 2.57 29.26 0.74
N LYS A 230 2.08 30.44 0.36
CA LYS A 230 2.22 31.66 1.15
C LYS A 230 1.34 31.71 2.40
N GLU A 231 0.19 31.04 2.41
CA GLU A 231 -0.81 31.18 3.48
C GLU A 231 -0.93 29.97 4.41
N ALA A 232 -0.63 28.76 3.94
CA ALA A 232 -0.88 27.53 4.69
C ALA A 232 0.13 27.31 5.84
N ASP A 233 -0.40 27.06 7.04
CA ASP A 233 0.38 26.55 8.18
C ASP A 233 0.71 25.06 8.02
N ILE A 234 -0.17 24.34 7.31
CA ILE A 234 -0.12 22.89 7.12
C ILE A 234 -0.47 22.60 5.67
N ILE A 235 0.34 21.79 4.99
CA ILE A 235 0.12 21.36 3.60
C ILE A 235 -0.07 19.85 3.60
N SER A 236 -1.15 19.38 2.98
CA SER A 236 -1.41 17.94 2.81
C SER A 236 -1.58 17.56 1.35
N LEU A 237 -0.89 16.49 0.94
CA LEU A 237 -0.88 15.99 -0.44
C LEU A 237 -1.84 14.81 -0.61
N HIS A 238 -2.84 14.99 -1.47
CA HIS A 238 -3.81 13.96 -1.86
C HIS A 238 -3.99 13.85 -3.39
N CYS A 239 -3.15 14.55 -4.16
CA CYS A 239 -3.12 14.43 -5.62
C CYS A 239 -2.40 13.14 -6.06
N PRO A 240 -2.78 12.56 -7.20
CA PRO A 240 -2.06 11.44 -7.81
C PRO A 240 -0.67 11.87 -8.30
N LEU A 241 0.21 10.90 -8.51
CA LEU A 241 1.51 11.10 -9.14
C LEU A 241 1.38 11.08 -10.67
N PHE A 242 1.70 12.20 -11.28
CA PHE A 242 1.80 12.40 -12.72
C PHE A 242 3.12 13.11 -13.04
N PRO A 243 3.57 13.14 -14.32
CA PRO A 243 4.70 13.98 -14.70
C PRO A 243 4.55 15.45 -14.27
N SER A 244 3.31 15.96 -14.24
CA SER A 244 3.01 17.34 -13.81
C SER A 244 2.98 17.56 -12.29
N THR A 245 2.83 16.50 -11.49
CA THR A 245 2.77 16.59 -10.01
C THR A 245 3.99 15.98 -9.34
N LYS A 246 4.88 15.33 -10.11
CA LYS A 246 6.17 14.86 -9.63
C LYS A 246 6.96 16.02 -9.05
N HIS A 247 7.42 15.84 -7.81
CA HIS A 247 8.16 16.85 -7.06
C HIS A 247 7.43 18.21 -7.02
N VAL A 248 6.10 18.20 -6.89
CA VAL A 248 5.30 19.41 -6.63
C VAL A 248 5.78 20.13 -5.37
N ILE A 249 6.29 19.38 -4.39
CA ILE A 249 7.13 19.92 -3.31
C ILE A 249 8.60 19.76 -3.71
N ASN A 250 9.25 20.88 -4.02
CA ASN A 250 10.66 21.04 -4.39
C ASN A 250 11.27 22.31 -3.74
N GLU A 251 12.53 22.63 -4.02
CA GLU A 251 13.23 23.77 -3.42
C GLU A 251 12.46 25.09 -3.60
N ASN A 252 11.99 25.38 -4.81
CA ASN A 252 11.28 26.60 -5.14
C ASN A 252 9.90 26.70 -4.45
N SER A 253 9.18 25.58 -4.34
CA SER A 253 7.92 25.57 -3.58
C SER A 253 8.17 25.79 -2.09
N ILE A 254 9.22 25.17 -1.52
CA ILE A 254 9.55 25.25 -0.11
C ILE A 254 9.98 26.67 0.26
N GLU A 255 10.73 27.35 -0.60
CA GLU A 255 11.12 28.75 -0.39
C GLU A 255 9.92 29.69 -0.24
N GLN A 256 8.86 29.44 -1.01
CA GLN A 256 7.62 30.22 -0.98
C GLN A 256 6.72 29.90 0.23
N MET A 257 6.97 28.80 0.92
CA MET A 257 6.16 28.40 2.07
C MET A 257 6.32 29.37 3.25
N LYS A 258 5.36 29.34 4.17
CA LYS A 258 5.55 29.95 5.49
C LYS A 258 6.70 29.28 6.24
N ASP A 259 7.42 30.07 7.04
CA ASP A 259 8.40 29.52 7.96
C ASP A 259 7.69 28.70 9.03
N GLY A 260 8.21 27.50 9.29
CA GLY A 260 7.65 26.56 10.25
C GLY A 260 6.44 25.78 9.75
N VAL A 261 6.24 25.65 8.43
CA VAL A 261 5.14 24.87 7.84
C VAL A 261 5.21 23.38 8.21
N MET A 262 4.05 22.74 8.37
CA MET A 262 3.92 21.27 8.50
C MET A 262 3.56 20.65 7.15
N ILE A 263 4.21 19.56 6.77
CA ILE A 263 3.91 18.83 5.52
C ILE A 263 3.41 17.42 5.84
N ILE A 264 2.31 17.01 5.21
CA ILE A 264 1.73 15.66 5.29
C ILE A 264 1.66 15.06 3.88
N ASN A 265 2.19 13.84 3.72
CA ASN A 265 2.09 13.09 2.48
C ASN A 265 1.65 11.65 2.75
N THR A 266 0.42 11.34 2.36
CA THR A 266 -0.16 9.99 2.38
C THR A 266 -0.57 9.52 0.98
N SER A 267 -0.04 10.16 -0.07
CA SER A 267 -0.39 9.86 -1.46
C SER A 267 0.70 9.06 -2.18
N ARG A 268 1.79 9.71 -2.59
CA ARG A 268 2.94 9.09 -3.26
C ARG A 268 4.25 9.78 -2.88
N GLY A 269 5.31 8.99 -2.67
CA GLY A 269 6.62 9.51 -2.26
C GLY A 269 7.19 10.55 -3.22
N ALA A 270 7.15 10.26 -4.52
CA ALA A 270 7.72 11.13 -5.58
C ALA A 270 6.94 12.44 -5.83
N LEU A 271 5.93 12.77 -5.02
CA LEU A 271 5.35 14.13 -4.98
C LEU A 271 6.27 15.13 -4.27
N ILE A 272 7.23 14.63 -3.48
CA ILE A 272 8.19 15.43 -2.74
C ILE A 272 9.59 15.10 -3.22
N ASN A 273 10.36 16.12 -3.61
CA ASN A 273 11.80 16.00 -3.74
C ASN A 273 12.40 15.85 -2.33
N THR A 274 12.97 14.68 -2.05
CA THR A 274 13.44 14.32 -0.70
C THR A 274 14.66 15.15 -0.27
N GLU A 275 15.53 15.56 -1.21
CA GLU A 275 16.69 16.41 -0.92
C GLU A 275 16.24 17.80 -0.48
N ALA A 276 15.34 18.41 -1.25
CA ALA A 276 14.73 19.69 -0.92
C ALA A 276 14.01 19.64 0.45
N LEU A 277 13.30 18.54 0.74
CA LEU A 277 12.63 18.32 2.02
C LEU A 277 13.62 18.33 3.19
N VAL A 278 14.73 17.60 3.07
CA VAL A 278 15.76 17.52 4.13
C VAL A 278 16.40 18.89 4.39
N GLU A 279 16.72 19.65 3.35
CA GLU A 279 17.26 21.00 3.51
C GLU A 279 16.22 21.97 4.11
N GLY A 280 14.95 21.83 3.73
CA GLY A 280 13.84 22.57 4.34
C GLY A 280 13.66 22.28 5.83
N ILE A 281 13.86 21.03 6.27
CA ILE A 281 13.84 20.66 7.69
C ILE A 281 15.05 21.26 8.42
N LYS A 282 16.26 21.11 7.87
CA LYS A 282 17.51 21.60 8.49
C LYS A 282 17.52 23.13 8.68
N SER A 283 16.92 23.86 7.75
CA SER A 283 16.79 25.32 7.82
C SER A 283 15.66 25.80 8.73
N ASN A 284 14.87 24.90 9.32
CA ASN A 284 13.62 25.19 10.05
C ASN A 284 12.53 25.86 9.20
N LYS A 285 12.69 25.92 7.87
CA LYS A 285 11.61 26.32 6.97
C LYS A 285 10.41 25.39 7.15
N ILE A 286 10.67 24.11 7.31
CA ILE A 286 9.68 23.06 7.58
C ILE A 286 9.80 22.64 9.05
N SER A 287 8.76 22.86 9.83
CA SER A 287 8.76 22.55 11.27
C SER A 287 8.49 21.08 11.56
N SER A 288 7.77 20.38 10.69
CA SER A 288 7.39 18.98 10.89
C SER A 288 6.92 18.30 9.61
N VAL A 289 7.16 16.99 9.52
CA VAL A 289 6.79 16.19 8.34
C VAL A 289 6.17 14.87 8.76
N GLY A 290 5.02 14.55 8.17
CA GLY A 290 4.35 13.26 8.31
C GLY A 290 4.30 12.55 6.97
N LEU A 291 4.97 11.40 6.86
CA LEU A 291 5.01 10.61 5.65
C LEU A 291 4.37 9.25 5.92
N ASP A 292 3.44 8.84 5.09
CA ASP A 292 3.08 7.42 4.97
C ASP A 292 3.73 6.78 3.74
N VAL A 293 4.37 7.58 2.89
CA VAL A 293 4.97 7.16 1.61
C VAL A 293 6.33 7.79 1.43
N PHE A 294 7.22 7.13 0.69
CA PHE A 294 8.59 7.57 0.44
C PHE A 294 9.06 7.22 -0.98
N GLU A 295 9.82 8.12 -1.63
CA GLU A 295 10.34 7.85 -2.97
C GLU A 295 11.40 6.74 -2.91
N GLY A 296 11.11 5.58 -3.52
CA GLY A 296 11.94 4.38 -3.39
C GLY A 296 11.58 3.47 -2.21
N GLU A 297 10.38 3.63 -1.63
CA GLU A 297 9.89 2.79 -0.52
C GLU A 297 9.84 1.28 -0.81
N GLN A 298 9.79 0.88 -2.08
CA GLN A 298 9.69 -0.51 -2.53
C GLN A 298 10.78 -1.42 -1.96
N GLY A 299 11.96 -0.85 -1.72
CA GLY A 299 13.09 -1.54 -1.11
C GLY A 299 12.99 -1.71 0.41
N TYR A 300 12.06 -1.06 1.11
CA TYR A 300 12.03 -1.01 2.57
C TYR A 300 10.68 -1.41 3.16
N PHE A 301 9.59 -0.85 2.65
CA PHE A 301 8.27 -0.97 3.28
C PHE A 301 7.72 -2.40 3.16
N TYR A 302 6.84 -2.76 4.09
CA TYR A 302 6.22 -4.09 4.22
C TYR A 302 7.19 -5.27 4.46
N SER A 303 8.41 -4.97 4.92
CA SER A 303 9.39 -5.98 5.35
C SER A 303 10.02 -5.58 6.68
N ASP A 304 10.34 -6.55 7.52
CA ASP A 304 11.13 -6.29 8.72
C ASP A 304 12.61 -6.18 8.34
N ARG A 305 13.16 -4.97 8.50
CA ARG A 305 14.57 -4.65 8.25
C ARG A 305 15.25 -4.06 9.49
N SER A 306 14.68 -4.30 10.67
CA SER A 306 15.17 -3.72 11.93
C SER A 306 16.60 -4.15 12.30
N GLY A 307 17.06 -5.29 11.77
CA GLY A 307 18.43 -5.79 11.92
C GLY A 307 19.38 -5.45 10.75
N GLU A 308 18.92 -4.69 9.75
CA GLU A 308 19.69 -4.37 8.54
C GLU A 308 20.19 -2.93 8.53
N ILE A 309 21.24 -2.66 7.74
CA ILE A 309 21.71 -1.29 7.49
C ILE A 309 20.78 -0.63 6.47
N ILE A 310 20.29 0.56 6.79
CA ILE A 310 19.51 1.39 5.86
C ILE A 310 20.48 2.00 4.84
N ALA A 311 20.47 1.48 3.60
CA ALA A 311 21.37 1.91 2.54
C ALA A 311 20.97 3.26 1.90
N ASN A 312 19.72 3.70 2.07
CA ASN A 312 19.24 4.97 1.55
C ASN A 312 19.55 6.09 2.55
N ASP A 313 20.58 6.88 2.26
CA ASP A 313 21.05 7.97 3.11
C ASP A 313 19.97 9.00 3.45
N MET A 314 19.07 9.28 2.50
CA MET A 314 17.99 10.24 2.68
C MET A 314 16.92 9.71 3.64
N LEU A 315 16.54 8.44 3.50
CA LEU A 315 15.62 7.79 4.44
C LEU A 315 16.24 7.70 5.84
N ALA A 316 17.51 7.29 5.93
CA ALA A 316 18.25 7.25 7.18
C ALA A 316 18.29 8.64 7.85
N ARG A 317 18.55 9.70 7.06
CA ARG A 317 18.54 11.09 7.55
C ARG A 317 17.17 11.49 8.08
N LEU A 318 16.09 11.16 7.38
CA LEU A 318 14.73 11.49 7.81
C LEU A 318 14.40 10.88 9.18
N PHE A 319 14.81 9.64 9.44
CA PHE A 319 14.62 8.98 10.74
C PHE A 319 15.37 9.65 11.90
N THR A 320 16.39 10.47 11.64
CA THR A 320 17.12 11.19 12.69
C THR A 320 16.38 12.42 13.21
N PHE A 321 15.43 12.96 12.45
CA PHE A 321 14.76 14.20 12.80
C PHE A 321 13.66 13.95 13.84
N PRO A 322 13.66 14.67 14.98
CA PRO A 322 12.67 14.46 16.04
C PRO A 322 11.25 14.95 15.68
N ASN A 323 11.14 15.70 14.59
CA ASN A 323 9.93 16.32 14.04
C ASN A 323 9.47 15.66 12.74
N VAL A 324 10.01 14.49 12.40
CA VAL A 324 9.56 13.66 11.28
C VAL A 324 8.92 12.39 11.83
N VAL A 325 7.77 12.01 11.27
CA VAL A 325 7.11 10.73 11.52
C VAL A 325 6.90 10.05 10.19
N ILE A 326 7.34 8.78 10.09
CA ILE A 326 7.16 7.95 8.91
C ILE A 326 6.39 6.69 9.32
N THR A 327 5.31 6.39 8.60
CA THR A 327 4.60 5.12 8.68
C THR A 327 4.77 4.34 7.37
N GLY A 328 4.75 3.01 7.45
CA GLY A 328 5.13 2.13 6.34
C GLY A 328 4.00 1.89 5.33
N HIS A 329 3.49 2.96 4.70
CA HIS A 329 2.40 2.93 3.73
C HIS A 329 1.18 2.16 4.23
N GLN A 330 0.73 2.53 5.43
CA GLN A 330 -0.33 1.87 6.17
C GLN A 330 -1.62 2.70 6.25
N ALA A 331 -1.72 3.84 5.57
CA ALA A 331 -2.91 4.70 5.63
C ALA A 331 -4.20 3.97 5.23
N PHE A 332 -4.09 2.90 4.44
CA PHE A 332 -5.21 2.06 4.06
C PHE A 332 -5.58 0.99 5.09
N PHE A 333 -4.74 0.75 6.11
CA PHE A 333 -4.76 -0.48 6.91
C PHE A 333 -5.79 -0.42 8.05
N THR A 334 -7.07 -0.41 7.70
CA THR A 334 -8.21 -0.54 8.62
C THR A 334 -9.01 -1.80 8.32
N GLN A 335 -9.82 -2.26 9.29
CA GLN A 335 -10.66 -3.44 9.10
C GLN A 335 -11.60 -3.26 7.90
N GLU A 336 -12.27 -2.11 7.81
CA GLU A 336 -13.23 -1.81 6.74
C GLU A 336 -12.56 -1.76 5.37
N ALA A 337 -11.35 -1.20 5.30
CA ALA A 337 -10.59 -1.15 4.07
C ALA A 337 -10.15 -2.54 3.62
N LEU A 338 -9.63 -3.38 4.52
CA LEU A 338 -9.24 -4.75 4.21
C LEU A 338 -10.45 -5.59 3.78
N ASP A 339 -11.59 -5.45 4.45
CA ASP A 339 -12.82 -6.13 4.10
C ASP A 339 -13.32 -5.71 2.70
N ASN A 340 -13.28 -4.41 2.38
CA ASN A 340 -13.67 -3.91 1.06
C ASN A 340 -12.70 -4.35 -0.04
N ILE A 341 -11.39 -4.40 0.23
CA ILE A 341 -10.38 -4.95 -0.69
C ILE A 341 -10.69 -6.41 -0.97
N ALA A 342 -10.92 -7.20 0.07
CA ALA A 342 -11.18 -8.63 -0.07
C ALA A 342 -12.47 -8.88 -0.84
N ARG A 343 -13.58 -8.22 -0.46
CA ARG A 343 -14.86 -8.33 -1.18
C ARG A 343 -14.74 -7.95 -2.65
N THR A 344 -14.20 -6.76 -2.95
CA THR A 344 -14.07 -6.31 -4.34
C THR A 344 -13.15 -7.22 -5.16
N THR A 345 -12.08 -7.75 -4.56
CA THR A 345 -11.18 -8.69 -5.22
C THR A 345 -11.90 -10.00 -5.54
N ILE A 346 -12.66 -10.54 -4.60
CA ILE A 346 -13.48 -11.74 -4.78
C ILE A 346 -14.60 -11.52 -5.80
N ASP A 347 -15.23 -10.35 -5.82
CA ASP A 347 -16.25 -9.99 -6.83
C ASP A 347 -15.63 -9.90 -8.23
N ASN A 348 -14.45 -9.27 -8.35
CA ASN A 348 -13.71 -9.21 -9.61
C ASN A 348 -13.32 -10.61 -10.12
N ILE A 349 -12.90 -11.49 -9.22
CA ILE A 349 -12.59 -12.89 -9.53
C ILE A 349 -13.87 -13.62 -9.96
N SER A 350 -14.97 -13.47 -9.23
CA SER A 350 -16.26 -14.10 -9.55
C SER A 350 -16.74 -13.67 -10.94
N ALA A 351 -16.67 -12.38 -11.25
CA ALA A 351 -17.03 -11.85 -12.55
C ALA A 351 -16.17 -12.44 -13.67
N TYR A 352 -14.85 -12.59 -13.44
CA TYR A 352 -13.97 -13.25 -14.41
C TYR A 352 -14.36 -14.72 -14.64
N ILE A 353 -14.55 -15.50 -13.57
CA ILE A 353 -14.91 -16.93 -13.65
C ILE A 353 -16.26 -17.10 -14.37
N ALA A 354 -17.22 -16.21 -14.12
CA ALA A 354 -18.54 -16.23 -14.74
C ALA A 354 -18.57 -15.64 -16.17
N ASN A 355 -17.45 -15.16 -16.70
CA ASN A 355 -17.37 -14.41 -17.96
C ASN A 355 -18.30 -13.18 -18.00
N GLU A 356 -18.47 -12.52 -16.86
CA GLU A 356 -19.23 -11.27 -16.71
C GLU A 356 -18.36 -10.04 -17.02
N PRO A 357 -18.98 -8.87 -17.29
CA PRO A 357 -18.23 -7.63 -17.52
C PRO A 357 -17.32 -7.26 -16.34
N LEU A 358 -16.02 -7.08 -16.63
CA LEU A 358 -15.02 -6.64 -15.65
C LEU A 358 -15.12 -5.13 -15.40
N THR A 359 -16.02 -4.72 -14.51
CA THR A 359 -16.35 -3.30 -14.22
C THR A 359 -15.16 -2.49 -13.70
N ASN A 360 -14.24 -3.13 -12.96
CA ASN A 360 -13.05 -2.50 -12.38
C ASN A 360 -11.79 -2.65 -13.25
N LYS A 361 -11.94 -2.92 -14.55
CA LYS A 361 -10.81 -3.01 -15.48
C LYS A 361 -10.07 -1.68 -15.59
N VAL A 362 -8.75 -1.72 -15.48
CA VAL A 362 -7.88 -0.56 -15.75
C VAL A 362 -7.92 -0.26 -17.24
N LYS A 363 -8.15 1.00 -17.60
CA LYS A 363 -8.32 1.45 -18.98
C LYS A 363 -7.03 1.95 -19.58
#